data_AF-A0A915AIZ1-F1
#
_entry.id   AF-A0A915AIZ1-F1
#
_cell.length_a   1.000
_cell.length_b   1.000
_cell.length_c   1.000
_cell.angle_alpha   90.00
_cell.angle_beta   90.00
_cell.angle_gamma   90.00
#
_symmetry.space_group_name_H-M   'P 1'
#
loop_
_entity.id
_entity.type
_entity.pdbx_description
1 polymer ?
#
loop_
_entity_poly.entity_id
_entity_poly.type
_entity_poly.pdbx_seq_one_letter_code
_entity_poly.pdbx_strand_id
1 'polypeptide(L)' 'GIGLPTARGSGTNGYVQANRASLILSKQRIAYNSEADIRRAEAELNRQPNAELLEHMKKRQIELKCADFEMLMENKA' A
#
# COMPACT_ATOMS: atom_id res chain seq x y z
N GLY A 1 31.17 -26.44 -7.69
CA GLY A 1 30.19 -26.73 -8.76
C GLY A 1 29.08 -27.60 -8.20
N ILE A 2 27.93 -27.69 -8.87
CA ILE A 2 26.81 -28.55 -8.47
C ILE A 2 26.96 -29.89 -9.21
N GLY A 3 26.82 -31.01 -8.50
CA GLY A 3 26.84 -32.36 -9.05
C GLY A 3 28.04 -33.22 -8.61
N LEU A 4 28.14 -34.42 -9.19
CA LEU A 4 29.19 -35.39 -8.88
C LEU A 4 30.48 -35.06 -9.67
N PRO A 5 31.69 -35.28 -9.09
CA PRO A 5 32.95 -35.11 -9.81
C PRO A 5 33.14 -36.20 -10.90
N THR A 6 32.59 -37.39 -10.69
CA THR A 6 32.52 -38.48 -11.67
C THR A 6 31.36 -39.41 -11.33
N ALA A 7 30.73 -40.01 -12.35
CA ALA A 7 29.71 -41.05 -12.15
C ALA A 7 30.33 -42.44 -11.86
N ARG A 8 31.64 -42.59 -12.02
CA ARG A 8 32.35 -43.84 -11.71
C ARG A 8 32.33 -44.07 -10.19
N GLY A 9 31.85 -45.24 -9.77
CA GLY A 9 31.76 -45.61 -8.36
C GLY A 9 30.50 -45.12 -7.64
N SER A 10 29.63 -44.34 -8.30
CA SER A 10 28.33 -43.93 -7.70
C SER A 10 27.23 -44.98 -7.90
N GLY A 11 27.43 -45.96 -8.77
CA GLY A 11 26.43 -46.98 -9.10
C GLY A 11 25.22 -46.44 -9.87
N THR A 12 25.30 -45.22 -10.41
CA THR A 12 24.23 -44.54 -11.16
C THR A 12 24.79 -43.83 -12.40
N ASN A 13 23.92 -43.28 -13.25
CA ASN A 13 24.32 -42.50 -14.43
C ASN A 13 24.79 -41.06 -14.10
N GLY A 14 24.80 -40.66 -12.83
CA GLY A 14 25.20 -39.32 -12.39
C GLY A 14 24.24 -38.20 -12.78
N TYR A 15 22.98 -38.49 -13.08
CA TYR A 15 21.99 -37.48 -13.42
C TYR A 15 21.61 -36.62 -12.20
N VAL A 16 21.74 -35.30 -12.32
CA VAL A 16 21.46 -34.33 -11.26
C VAL A 16 20.28 -33.49 -11.67
N GLN A 17 19.22 -33.47 -10.85
CA GLN A 17 18.06 -32.59 -11.04
C GLN A 17 18.14 -31.37 -10.12
N ALA A 18 17.62 -30.25 -10.60
CA ALA A 18 17.36 -29.11 -9.74
C ALA A 18 16.24 -29.43 -8.74
N ASN A 19 16.41 -29.01 -7.49
CA ASN A 19 15.35 -29.13 -6.49
C ASN A 19 14.22 -28.15 -6.85
N ARG A 20 12.99 -28.65 -7.07
CA ARG A 20 11.81 -27.81 -7.35
C ARG A 20 11.13 -27.28 -6.08
N ALA A 21 11.39 -27.90 -4.93
CA ALA A 21 10.91 -27.48 -3.63
C ALA A 21 11.87 -26.49 -2.94
N SER A 22 13.08 -26.30 -3.46
CA SER A 22 13.96 -25.25 -2.97
C SER A 22 13.39 -23.90 -3.38
N LEU A 23 12.63 -23.30 -2.47
CA LEU A 23 12.30 -21.89 -2.55
C LEU A 23 13.62 -21.14 -2.42
N ILE A 24 14.08 -20.54 -3.52
CA ILE A 24 15.09 -19.50 -3.45
C ILE A 24 14.40 -18.38 -2.67
N LEU A 25 14.66 -18.29 -1.36
CA LEU A 25 14.31 -17.09 -0.61
C LEU A 25 14.97 -15.96 -1.39
N SER A 26 14.16 -15.10 -2.01
CA SER A 26 14.68 -14.02 -2.83
C SER A 26 15.72 -13.28 -2.01
N LYS A 27 16.92 -13.08 -2.56
CA LYS A 27 17.96 -12.27 -1.89
C LYS A 27 17.44 -10.87 -1.55
N GLN A 28 16.39 -10.43 -2.23
CA GLN A 28 15.47 -9.41 -1.73
C GLN A 28 14.71 -9.97 -0.53
N ARG A 29 15.33 -9.89 0.64
CA ARG A 29 14.57 -9.79 1.89
C ARG A 29 13.68 -8.56 1.73
N ILE A 30 12.37 -8.77 1.66
CA ILE A 30 11.41 -7.68 1.79
C ILE A 30 11.61 -7.12 3.21
N ALA A 31 12.19 -5.93 3.29
CA ALA A 31 12.37 -5.22 4.55
C ALA A 31 11.01 -4.62 4.92
N TYR A 32 10.24 -5.36 5.71
CA TYR A 32 9.02 -4.83 6.30
C TYR A 32 9.36 -3.66 7.22
N ASN A 33 8.58 -2.58 7.16
CA ASN A 33 8.81 -1.35 7.92
C ASN A 33 10.18 -0.74 7.62
N SER A 34 10.59 -0.72 6.36
CA SER A 34 11.79 0.02 5.97
C SER A 34 11.61 1.51 6.33
N GLU A 35 12.71 2.23 6.53
CA GLU A 35 12.65 3.68 6.80
C GLU A 35 11.89 4.43 5.69
N ALA A 36 11.97 3.93 4.44
CA ALA A 36 11.20 4.44 3.32
C ALA A 36 9.68 4.20 3.48
N ASP A 37 9.27 3.04 4.01
CA ASP A 37 7.87 2.74 4.31
C ASP A 37 7.33 3.66 5.41
N ILE A 38 8.11 3.85 6.48
CA ILE A 38 7.75 4.71 7.61
C ILE A 38 7.58 6.16 7.13
N ARG A 39 8.54 6.67 6.36
CA ARG A 39 8.46 8.03 5.79
C ARG A 39 7.26 8.21 4.86
N ARG A 40 6.89 7.20 4.07
CA ARG A 40 5.68 7.25 3.24
C ARG A 40 4.41 7.31 4.10
N ALA A 41 4.31 6.46 5.13
CA ALA A 41 3.17 6.44 6.03
C ALA A 41 3.02 7.78 6.79
N GLU A 42 4.12 8.36 7.28
CA GLU A 42 4.13 9.67 7.92
C GLU A 42 3.71 10.80 6.96
N ALA A 43 4.13 10.74 5.70
CA ALA A 43 3.74 11.71 4.68
C ALA A 43 2.24 11.61 4.34
N GLU A 44 1.67 10.40 4.30
CA GLU A 44 0.23 10.19 4.11
C GLU A 44 -0.59 10.71 5.29
N LEU A 45 -0.13 10.49 6.52
CA LEU A 45 -0.79 10.98 7.74
C LEU A 45 -0.82 12.52 7.81
N ASN A 46 0.27 13.17 7.37
CA ASN A 46 0.42 14.63 7.40
C ASN A 46 -0.05 15.33 6.11
N ARG A 47 -0.75 14.61 5.22
CA ARG A 47 -1.23 15.21 3.97
C ARG A 47 -2.29 16.28 4.27
N GLN A 48 -2.04 17.49 3.78
CA GLN A 48 -2.98 18.59 3.97
C GLN A 48 -4.33 18.29 3.26
N PRO A 49 -5.46 18.70 3.86
CA PRO A 49 -6.76 18.61 3.21
C PRO A 49 -6.80 19.36 1.88
N ASN A 50 -7.60 18.89 0.92
CA ASN A 50 -7.79 19.59 -0.35
C ASN A 50 -8.45 20.96 -0.11
N ALA A 51 -7.80 22.04 -0.55
CA ALA A 51 -8.28 23.40 -0.41
C ALA A 51 -9.66 23.62 -1.07
N GLU A 52 -9.92 23.00 -2.22
CA GLU A 52 -11.22 23.09 -2.91
C GLU A 52 -12.34 22.49 -2.07
N LEU A 53 -12.06 21.37 -1.38
CA LEU A 53 -13.03 20.73 -0.49
C LEU A 53 -13.32 21.61 0.72
N LEU A 54 -12.30 22.25 1.31
CA LEU A 54 -12.47 23.18 2.42
C LEU A 54 -13.30 24.41 2.00
N GLU A 55 -13.05 24.96 0.82
CA GLU A 55 -13.82 26.09 0.29
C GLU A 55 -15.27 25.70 0.04
N HIS A 56 -15.50 24.52 -0.56
CA HIS A 56 -16.84 23.99 -0.79
C HIS A 56 -17.62 23.80 0.51
N MET A 57 -16.97 23.25 1.55
CA MET A 57 -17.60 23.11 2.88
C MET A 57 -17.99 24.46 3.48
N LYS A 58 -17.15 25.50 3.34
CA LYS A 58 -17.49 26.86 3.80
C LYS A 58 -18.69 27.44 3.06
N LYS A 59 -18.74 27.31 1.72
CA LYS A 59 -19.88 27.77 0.91
C LYS A 59 -21.16 27.04 1.30
N ARG A 60 -21.11 25.71 1.36
CA ARG A 60 -22.24 24.88 1.77
C ARG A 60 -22.78 25.26 3.16
N GLN A 61 -21.90 25.57 4.11
CA GLN A 61 -22.32 25.99 5.45
C GLN A 61 -23.12 27.31 5.42
N ILE A 62 -22.80 28.22 4.51
CA ILE A 62 -23.54 29.47 4.32
C ILE A 62 -24.90 29.18 3.68
N GLU A 63 -24.91 28.39 2.61
CA GLU A 63 -26.15 28.00 1.90
C GLU A 63 -27.14 27.30 2.82
N LEU A 64 -26.66 26.38 3.66
CA LEU A 64 -27.50 25.71 4.66
C LEU A 64 -28.14 26.69 5.63
N LYS A 65 -27.38 27.67 6.13
CA LYS A 65 -27.93 28.71 7.01
C LYS A 65 -28.98 29.56 6.30
N CYS A 66 -28.77 29.90 5.03
CA CYS A 66 -29.76 30.63 4.24
C CYS A 66 -31.06 29.83 4.11
N ALA A 67 -30.96 28.54 3.77
CA ALA A 67 -32.13 27.65 3.68
C ALA A 67 -32.86 27.51 5.02
N ASP A 68 -32.13 27.39 6.14
CA ASP A 68 -32.71 27.33 7.48
C ASP A 68 -33.49 28.62 7.81
N PHE A 69 -32.95 29.79 7.44
CA PHE A 69 -33.65 31.07 7.65
C PHE A 69 -34.86 31.23 6.75
N GLU A 70 -34.78 30.83 5.48
CA GLU A 70 -35.93 30.84 4.56
C GLU A 70 -37.07 29.98 5.13
N MET A 71 -36.79 28.75 5.54
CA MET A 71 -37.77 27.86 6.16
C MET A 71 -38.36 28.44 7.45
N LEU A 72 -37.55 29.12 8.28
CA LEU A 72 -38.03 29.77 9.50
C LEU A 72 -38.99 30.93 9.20
N MET A 73 -38.73 31.69 8.13
CA MET A 73 -39.58 32.83 7.73
C MET A 73 -40.88 32.35 7.08
N GLU A 74 -40.84 31.30 6.27
CA GLU A 74 -42.03 30.68 5.68
C GLU A 74 -42.96 30.08 6.75
N ASN A 75 -42.43 29.39 7.76
CA ASN A 75 -43.24 28.81 8.83
C ASN A 75 -43.87 29.86 9.79
N LYS A 76 -43.42 31.12 9.73
CA LYS A 76 -43.96 32.22 10.53
C LYS A 76 -45.00 33.06 9.78
N ALA A 77 -45.16 32.85 8.48
CA ALA A 77 -46.17 33.49 7.64
C ALA A 77 -47.48 32.68 7.64
#